data_AF-A0A8T4VGX6-F1
#
_entry.id   AF-A0A8T4VGX6-F1
#
_cell.length_a   1.000
_cell.length_b   1.000
_cell.length_c   1.000
_cell.angle_alpha   90.00
_cell.angle_beta   90.00
_cell.angle_gamma   90.00
#
_symmetry.space_group_name_H-M   'P 1'
#
loop_
_entity.id
_entity.type
_entity.pdbx_description
1 polymer ?
#
loop_
_entity_poly.entity_id
_entity_poly.type
_entity_poly.pdbx_seq_one_letter_code
_entity_poly.pdbx_strand_id
1 'polypeptide(L)'
;MIKEVNEKNCNFIFEDYYTSLLELLQAVTFKKGFNILNHLCLGYYLRDILKRGDLYVIFDDLRYKRNALTYYGSRMDYETAKQAIEKCKK
;
A
#
# COMPACT_ATOMS: atom_id res chain seq x y z
N MET A 1 12.37 -14.51 8.44
CA MET A 1 11.68 -14.36 7.14
C MET A 1 10.42 -15.21 7.17
N ILE A 2 9.26 -14.64 6.91
CA ILE A 2 8.00 -15.41 6.83
C ILE A 2 8.10 -16.34 5.63
N LYS A 3 7.97 -17.65 5.84
CA LYS A 3 8.19 -18.66 4.80
C LYS A 3 6.97 -18.87 3.90
N GLU A 4 5.77 -18.55 4.37
CA GLU A 4 4.52 -18.76 3.64
C GLU A 4 3.41 -17.81 4.12
N VAL A 5 2.62 -17.29 3.17
CA VAL A 5 1.40 -16.53 3.43
C VAL A 5 0.25 -17.53 3.59
N ASN A 6 -0.56 -17.39 4.64
CA ASN A 6 -1.73 -18.22 4.91
C ASN A 6 -2.85 -17.38 5.54
N GLU A 7 -4.03 -17.97 5.75
CA GLU A 7 -5.21 -17.30 6.31
C GLU A 7 -4.97 -16.60 7.66
N LYS A 8 -4.03 -17.09 8.46
CA LYS A 8 -3.77 -16.55 9.81
C LYS A 8 -2.87 -15.31 9.77
N ASN A 9 -1.98 -15.21 8.79
CA ASN A 9 -0.96 -14.16 8.72
C ASN A 9 -1.14 -13.20 7.54
N CYS A 10 -2.03 -13.50 6.58
CA CYS A 10 -2.13 -12.73 5.34
C CYS A 10 -2.41 -11.24 5.54
N ASN A 11 -3.25 -10.88 6.50
CA ASN A 11 -3.58 -9.49 6.81
C ASN A 11 -2.38 -8.73 7.42
N PHE A 12 -1.63 -9.37 8.32
CA PHE A 12 -0.41 -8.81 8.90
C PHE A 12 0.67 -8.60 7.84
N ILE A 13 0.87 -9.61 6.97
CA ILE A 13 1.83 -9.52 5.87
C ILE A 13 1.44 -8.41 4.89
N PHE A 14 0.17 -8.28 4.56
CA PHE A 14 -0.31 -7.19 3.74
C PHE A 14 0.01 -5.82 4.34
N GLU A 15 -0.21 -5.63 5.64
CA GLU A 15 0.10 -4.38 6.33
C GLU A 15 1.59 -4.03 6.30
N ASP A 16 2.46 -5.02 6.48
CA ASP A 16 3.92 -4.84 6.37
C ASP A 16 4.35 -4.44 4.96
N TYR A 17 3.79 -5.09 3.92
CA TYR A 17 4.06 -4.74 2.53
C TYR A 17 3.56 -3.33 2.18
N TYR A 18 2.37 -2.95 2.67
CA TYR A 18 1.84 -1.61 2.47
C TYR A 18 2.71 -0.55 3.17
N THR A 19 3.19 -0.83 4.39
CA THR A 19 4.10 0.05 5.12
C THR A 19 5.42 0.23 4.36
N SER A 20 6.00 -0.85 3.85
CA SER A 20 7.22 -0.81 3.02
C SER A 20 7.02 0.03 1.75
N LEU A 21 5.86 -0.11 1.09
CA LEU A 21 5.50 0.69 -0.09
C LEU A 21 5.43 2.19 0.25
N LEU A 22 4.86 2.56 1.40
CA LEU A 22 4.80 3.95 1.83
C LEU A 22 6.17 4.56 2.07
N GLU A 23 7.06 3.84 2.76
CA GLU A 23 8.42 4.30 3.04
C GLU A 23 9.21 4.53 1.75
N LEU A 24 9.07 3.61 0.78
CA LEU A 24 9.68 3.77 -0.55
C LEU A 24 9.13 4.99 -1.30
N LEU A 25 7.81 5.17 -1.32
CA LEU A 25 7.20 6.34 -1.97
C LEU A 25 7.61 7.64 -1.29
N GLN A 26 7.66 7.67 0.04
CA GLN A 26 8.15 8.82 0.78
C GLN A 26 9.61 9.13 0.43
N ALA A 27 10.49 8.13 0.44
CA ALA A 27 11.90 8.31 0.05
C ALA A 27 12.03 8.87 -1.38
N VAL A 28 11.24 8.38 -2.33
CA VAL A 28 11.20 8.92 -3.70
C VAL A 28 10.77 10.39 -3.71
N THR A 29 9.72 10.73 -2.97
CA THR A 29 9.21 12.12 -2.92
C THR A 29 10.19 13.08 -2.24
N PHE A 30 10.88 12.64 -1.19
CA PHE A 30 11.94 13.40 -0.53
C PHE A 30 13.11 13.69 -1.46
N LYS A 31 13.56 12.70 -2.24
CA LYS A 31 14.60 12.91 -3.28
C LYS A 31 14.20 13.92 -4.35
N LYS A 32 12.92 14.26 -4.44
CA LYS A 32 12.35 15.26 -5.36
C LYS A 32 11.98 16.57 -4.68
N GLY A 33 12.34 16.75 -3.41
CA GLY A 33 12.11 17.98 -2.64
C GLY A 33 10.72 18.11 -2.02
N PHE A 34 9.92 17.05 -2.04
CA PHE A 34 8.59 17.05 -1.41
C PHE A 34 8.65 16.45 0.00
N ASN A 35 7.92 17.06 0.93
CA ASN A 35 7.68 16.50 2.27
C ASN A 35 6.19 16.11 2.39
N ILE A 36 5.84 14.92 1.92
CA ILE A 36 4.44 14.45 1.88
C ILE A 36 4.13 13.65 3.15
N LEU A 37 3.24 14.19 3.98
CA LEU A 37 2.94 13.67 5.32
C LEU A 37 1.70 12.77 5.40
N ASN A 38 0.96 12.60 4.29
CA ASN A 38 -0.25 11.78 4.28
C ASN A 38 -0.33 10.91 3.02
N HIS A 39 -1.00 9.77 3.15
CA HIS A 39 -1.03 8.77 2.09
C HIS A 39 -1.82 9.26 0.86
N LEU A 40 -2.86 10.07 1.06
CA LEU A 40 -3.68 10.57 -0.05
C LEU A 40 -2.84 11.44 -1.00
N CYS A 41 -2.02 12.33 -0.45
CA CYS A 41 -1.09 13.15 -1.22
C CYS A 41 0.00 12.32 -1.90
N LEU A 42 0.44 11.17 -1.34
CA LEU A 42 1.32 10.24 -2.06
C LEU A 42 0.62 9.66 -3.29
N GLY A 43 -0.68 9.33 -3.17
CA GLY A 43 -1.51 8.95 -4.31
C GLY A 43 -1.55 10.05 -5.39
N TYR A 44 -1.85 11.29 -4.99
CA TYR A 44 -1.86 12.41 -5.95
C TYR A 44 -0.49 12.70 -6.56
N TYR A 45 0.60 12.46 -5.83
CA TYR A 45 1.94 12.53 -6.39
C TYR A 45 2.14 11.53 -7.54
N LEU A 46 1.71 10.27 -7.36
CA LEU A 46 1.73 9.26 -8.43
C LEU A 46 0.93 9.73 -9.65
N ARG A 47 -0.29 10.21 -9.45
CA ARG A 47 -1.20 10.63 -10.53
C ARG A 47 -0.72 11.88 -11.25
N ASP A 48 -0.40 12.94 -10.52
CA ASP A 48 -0.30 14.28 -11.06
C ASP A 48 1.14 14.69 -11.36
N ILE A 49 2.10 14.20 -10.56
CA ILE A 49 3.52 14.53 -10.75
C ILE A 49 4.20 13.47 -11.62
N LEU A 50 4.03 12.18 -11.29
CA LEU A 50 4.63 11.09 -12.08
C LEU A 50 3.79 10.69 -13.31
N LYS A 51 2.57 11.23 -13.44
CA LYS A 51 1.63 10.87 -14.53
C LYS A 51 1.31 9.36 -14.59
N ARG A 52 1.33 8.69 -13.44
CA ARG A 52 1.05 7.26 -13.28
C ARG A 52 -0.31 7.04 -12.64
N GLY A 53 -1.36 7.38 -13.39
CA GLY A 53 -2.75 7.17 -12.98
C GLY A 53 -3.08 5.69 -12.72
N ASP A 54 -2.42 4.78 -13.43
CA ASP A 54 -2.48 3.34 -13.22
C ASP A 54 -1.99 2.93 -11.83
N LEU A 55 -0.85 3.46 -11.38
CA LEU A 55 -0.33 3.22 -10.03
C LEU A 55 -1.16 3.90 -8.97
N TYR A 56 -1.73 5.07 -9.25
CA TYR A 56 -2.65 5.73 -8.34
C TYR A 56 -3.86 4.86 -8.01
N VAL A 57 -4.50 4.25 -9.01
CA VAL A 57 -5.65 3.36 -8.82
C VAL A 57 -5.28 2.16 -7.94
N ILE A 58 -4.12 1.55 -8.19
CA ILE A 58 -3.62 0.45 -7.36
C ILE A 58 -3.36 0.93 -5.93
N PHE A 59 -2.61 2.02 -5.75
CA PHE A 59 -2.25 2.55 -4.45
C PHE A 59 -3.48 2.95 -3.62
N ASP A 60 -4.49 3.57 -4.23
CA ASP A 60 -5.70 3.98 -3.53
C ASP A 60 -6.55 2.79 -3.08
N ASP A 61 -6.65 1.74 -3.91
CA ASP A 61 -7.27 0.46 -3.55
C ASP A 61 -6.58 -0.19 -2.33
N LEU A 62 -5.23 -0.21 -2.33
CA LEU A 62 -4.44 -0.73 -1.21
C LEU A 62 -4.62 0.12 0.05
N ARG A 63 -4.62 1.45 -0.09
CA ARG A 63 -4.87 2.40 1.01
C ARG A 63 -6.24 2.17 1.64
N TYR A 64 -7.27 1.98 0.81
CA TYR A 64 -8.62 1.70 1.29
C TYR A 64 -8.66 0.39 2.09
N LYS A 65 -8.10 -0.69 1.54
CA LYS A 65 -8.02 -2.01 2.22
C LYS A 65 -7.25 -1.94 3.54
N ARG A 66 -6.10 -1.26 3.56
CA ARG A 66 -5.31 -1.08 4.79
C ARG A 66 -6.07 -0.28 5.82
N ASN A 67 -6.76 0.79 5.43
CA ASN A 67 -7.58 1.57 6.36
C ASN A 67 -8.73 0.74 6.94
N ALA A 68 -9.40 -0.07 6.12
CA ALA A 68 -10.43 -1.02 6.57
C ALA A 68 -9.87 -2.00 7.63
N LEU A 69 -8.69 -2.57 7.35
CA LEU A 69 -8.01 -3.50 8.25
C LEU A 69 -7.56 -2.83 9.56
N THR A 70 -6.77 -1.76 9.48
CA THR A 70 -6.09 -1.14 10.62
C THR A 70 -7.06 -0.35 11.52
N TYR A 71 -8.03 0.39 10.95
CA TYR A 71 -8.91 1.26 11.75
C TYR A 71 -10.25 0.64 12.11
N TYR A 72 -10.76 -0.28 11.29
CA TYR A 72 -12.08 -0.88 11.48
C TYR A 72 -12.03 -2.38 11.79
N GLY A 73 -10.84 -2.97 11.87
CA GLY A 73 -10.65 -4.40 12.13
C GLY A 73 -11.24 -5.30 11.04
N SER A 74 -11.58 -4.75 9.87
CA SER A 74 -12.20 -5.46 8.77
C SER A 74 -11.15 -6.29 8.04
N ARG A 75 -10.97 -7.53 8.48
CA ARG A 75 -10.02 -8.47 7.90
C ARG A 75 -10.43 -8.89 6.50
N MET A 76 -9.46 -8.99 5.62
CA MET A 76 -9.62 -9.59 4.30
C MET A 76 -9.52 -11.12 4.41
N ASP A 77 -10.21 -11.82 3.52
CA ASP A 77 -9.97 -13.23 3.27
C ASP A 77 -8.58 -13.45 2.63
N TYR A 78 -8.13 -14.70 2.61
CA TYR A 78 -6.81 -15.06 2.13
C TYR A 78 -6.54 -14.66 0.68
N GLU A 79 -7.50 -14.88 -0.23
CA GLU A 79 -7.31 -14.58 -1.65
C GLU A 79 -7.28 -13.06 -1.89
N THR A 80 -8.15 -12.30 -1.24
CA THR A 80 -8.12 -10.83 -1.29
C THR A 80 -6.82 -10.27 -0.74
N ALA A 81 -6.35 -10.77 0.41
CA ALA A 81 -5.09 -10.33 1.01
C ALA A 81 -3.88 -10.69 0.14
N LYS A 82 -3.86 -11.89 -0.43
CA LYS A 82 -2.82 -12.34 -1.35
C LYS A 82 -2.74 -11.46 -2.60
N GLN A 83 -3.87 -11.14 -3.22
CA GLN A 83 -3.92 -10.22 -4.35
C GLN A 83 -3.43 -8.81 -3.98
N ALA A 84 -3.77 -8.33 -2.78
CA ALA A 84 -3.29 -7.04 -2.29
C ALA A 84 -1.78 -7.03 -2.08
N ILE A 85 -1.20 -8.09 -1.50
CA ILE A 85 0.25 -8.27 -1.35
C ILE A 85 0.96 -8.25 -2.70
N GLU A 86 0.44 -8.98 -3.71
CA GLU A 86 1.05 -8.98 -5.05
C GLU A 86 0.96 -7.62 -5.73
N LYS A 87 -0.13 -6.87 -5.51
CA LYS A 87 -0.26 -5.48 -5.97
C LYS A 87 0.75 -4.53 -5.32
N CYS A 88 1.14 -4.74 -4.06
CA CYS A 88 2.20 -3.94 -3.40
C CYS A 88 3.57 -4.09 -4.06
N LYS A 89 3.82 -5.19 -4.80
CA LYS A 89 5.11 -5.50 -5.42
C LYS A 89 5.25 -4.97 -6.87
N LYS A 90 4.18 -4.42 -7.44
CA LYS A 90 4.16 -3.87 -8.81
C LYS A 90 4.68 -2.44 -8.84
#